data_AF-A0A326U1L6-F1
#
_entry.id   AF-A0A326U1L6-F1
#
_cell.length_a   1.000
_cell.length_b   1.000
_cell.length_c   1.000
_cell.angle_alpha   90.00
_cell.angle_beta   90.00
_cell.angle_gamma   90.00
#
_symmetry.space_group_name_H-M   'P 1'
#
loop_
_entity.id
_entity.type
_entity.pdbx_description
1 polymer ?
#
loop_
_entity_poly.entity_id
_entity_poly.type
_entity_poly.pdbx_seq_one_letter_code
_entity_poly.pdbx_strand_id
1 'polypeptide(L)'
;MDDIRAILVNLVSNLLWLPIGVLLAYLGFFFQVRLPHRRLWQLYKPSHLVICAANSTTTRTDVYNRPATGIGQVRAIALALQSLHSAYHKQLDVRNILLSTEPLHQHIEEDLLILGGPKNNQIAEKLLHLLNEEQPAMQIQTTIYWRNKTNKGPMDRSGSA
;
A
#
# COMPACT_ATOMS: atom_id res chain seq x y z
N MET A 1 -43.23 -45.34 -6.58
CA MET A 1 -41.91 -45.47 -5.91
C MET A 1 -40.82 -44.70 -6.64
N ASP A 2 -40.96 -44.47 -7.95
CA ASP A 2 -39.96 -43.75 -8.76
C ASP A 2 -39.84 -42.26 -8.42
N ASP A 3 -40.94 -41.60 -8.05
CA ASP A 3 -40.92 -40.19 -7.65
C ASP A 3 -40.08 -39.94 -6.39
N ILE A 4 -40.14 -40.85 -5.41
CA ILE A 4 -39.36 -40.77 -4.17
C ILE A 4 -37.86 -40.91 -4.49
N ARG A 5 -37.49 -41.79 -5.41
CA ARG A 5 -36.09 -41.94 -5.87
C ARG A 5 -35.60 -40.69 -6.58
N ALA A 6 -36.43 -40.10 -7.46
CA ALA A 6 -36.09 -38.87 -8.17
C ALA A 6 -35.87 -37.69 -7.21
N ILE A 7 -36.73 -37.53 -6.20
CA ILE A 7 -36.58 -36.50 -5.16
C ILE A 7 -35.29 -36.70 -4.36
N LEU A 8 -34.98 -37.95 -3.96
CA LEU A 8 -33.78 -38.26 -3.18
C LEU A 8 -32.49 -38.00 -3.97
N VAL A 9 -32.47 -38.36 -5.25
CA VAL A 9 -31.33 -38.11 -6.16
C VAL A 9 -31.11 -36.60 -6.33
N ASN A 10 -32.18 -35.82 -6.54
CA ASN A 10 -32.07 -34.36 -6.65
C ASN A 10 -31.58 -33.72 -5.35
N LEU A 11 -32.03 -34.21 -4.20
CA LEU A 11 -31.62 -33.68 -2.90
C LEU A 11 -30.13 -33.97 -2.63
N VAL A 12 -29.66 -35.19 -2.91
CA VAL A 12 -28.24 -35.54 -2.81
C VAL A 12 -27.40 -34.75 -3.81
N SER A 13 -27.87 -34.60 -5.05
CA SER A 13 -27.19 -33.81 -6.08
C SER A 13 -27.01 -32.35 -5.64
N ASN A 14 -28.07 -31.70 -5.15
CA ASN A 14 -27.99 -30.32 -4.66
C ASN A 14 -27.08 -30.20 -3.42
N LEU A 15 -27.11 -31.19 -2.52
CA LEU A 15 -26.23 -31.23 -1.35
C LEU A 15 -24.75 -31.33 -1.76
N LEU A 16 -24.44 -32.00 -2.87
CA LEU A 16 -23.09 -32.11 -3.43
C LEU A 16 -22.69 -30.86 -4.22
N TRP A 17 -23.62 -30.24 -4.95
CA TRP A 17 -23.33 -29.04 -5.75
C TRP A 17 -23.04 -27.80 -4.91
N LEU A 18 -23.69 -27.66 -3.75
CA LEU A 18 -23.46 -26.52 -2.84
C LEU A 18 -21.98 -26.38 -2.41
N PRO A 19 -21.32 -27.39 -1.82
CA PRO A 19 -19.92 -27.27 -1.41
C PRO A 19 -18.99 -27.07 -2.62
N ILE A 20 -19.30 -27.67 -3.77
CA ILE A 20 -18.52 -27.47 -5.01
C ILE A 20 -18.63 -26.01 -5.46
N GLY A 21 -19.83 -25.44 -5.48
CA GLY A 21 -20.06 -24.04 -5.83
C GLY A 21 -19.35 -23.09 -4.87
N VAL A 22 -19.42 -23.34 -3.57
CA VAL A 22 -18.69 -22.57 -2.54
C VAL A 22 -17.17 -22.64 -2.76
N LEU A 23 -16.64 -23.83 -3.06
CA LEU A 23 -15.22 -24.03 -3.31
C LEU A 23 -14.76 -23.30 -4.58
N LEU A 24 -15.51 -23.40 -5.67
CA LEU A 24 -15.22 -22.69 -6.92
C LEU A 24 -15.29 -21.16 -6.75
N ALA A 25 -16.30 -20.66 -6.04
CA ALA A 25 -16.42 -19.24 -5.72
C ALA A 25 -15.23 -18.75 -4.88
N TYR A 26 -14.81 -19.56 -3.89
CA TYR A 26 -13.65 -19.26 -3.06
C TYR A 26 -12.34 -19.23 -3.87
N LEU A 27 -12.14 -20.20 -4.77
CA LEU A 27 -10.99 -20.22 -5.68
C LEU A 27 -11.00 -19.01 -6.61
N GLY A 28 -12.15 -18.68 -7.21
CA GLY A 28 -12.31 -17.50 -8.06
C GLY A 28 -11.94 -16.22 -7.32
N PHE A 29 -12.47 -16.02 -6.11
CA PHE A 29 -12.11 -14.89 -5.25
C PHE A 29 -10.62 -14.85 -4.93
N PHE A 30 -10.01 -16.01 -4.64
CA PHE A 30 -8.59 -16.10 -4.33
C PHE A 30 -7.71 -15.62 -5.50
N PHE A 31 -8.01 -16.07 -6.72
CA PHE A 31 -7.22 -15.70 -7.91
C PHE A 31 -7.50 -14.30 -8.42
N GLN A 32 -8.76 -13.84 -8.40
CA GLN A 32 -9.14 -12.54 -8.94
C GLN A 32 -8.88 -11.38 -7.97
N VAL A 33 -9.02 -11.60 -6.66
CA VAL A 33 -8.90 -10.55 -5.66
C VAL A 33 -7.62 -10.72 -4.86
N ARG A 34 -7.46 -11.84 -4.15
CA ARG A 34 -6.40 -11.95 -3.15
C ARG A 34 -5.00 -11.96 -3.74
N LEU A 35 -4.79 -12.70 -4.82
CA LEU A 35 -3.48 -12.86 -5.46
C LEU A 35 -2.91 -11.56 -6.07
N PRO A 36 -3.66 -10.77 -6.86
CA PRO A 36 -3.14 -9.50 -7.38
C PRO A 36 -2.83 -8.49 -6.28
N HIS A 37 -3.67 -8.41 -5.24
CA HIS A 37 -3.42 -7.51 -4.12
C HIS A 37 -2.17 -7.93 -3.33
N ARG A 38 -1.94 -9.24 -3.13
CA ARG A 38 -0.69 -9.72 -2.52
C ARG A 38 0.54 -9.44 -3.37
N ARG A 39 0.43 -9.52 -4.71
CA ARG A 39 1.53 -9.16 -5.62
C ARG A 39 1.85 -7.67 -5.60
N LEU A 40 0.86 -6.82 -5.35
CA LEU A 40 1.06 -5.39 -5.23
C LEU A 40 1.83 -5.05 -3.95
N TRP A 41 1.39 -5.58 -2.80
CA TRP A 41 1.91 -5.17 -1.50
C TRP A 41 3.15 -5.94 -1.03
N GLN A 42 3.25 -7.23 -1.36
CA GLN A 42 4.41 -8.08 -1.07
C GLN A 42 4.89 -8.08 0.39
N LEU A 43 4.01 -7.78 1.36
CA LEU A 43 4.35 -7.80 2.79
C LEU A 43 4.77 -9.21 3.22
N TYR A 44 5.91 -9.28 3.91
CA TYR A 44 6.44 -10.50 4.50
C TYR A 44 5.71 -10.85 5.80
N LYS A 45 5.50 -9.86 6.68
CA LYS A 45 4.79 -10.01 7.97
C LYS A 45 3.71 -8.93 8.14
N PRO A 46 2.48 -9.17 7.63
CA PRO A 46 1.39 -8.19 7.68
C PRO A 46 0.96 -7.75 9.09
N SER A 47 1.25 -8.55 10.12
CA SER A 47 0.93 -8.23 11.52
C SER A 47 1.94 -7.27 12.16
N HIS A 48 3.05 -7.01 11.48
CA HIS A 48 4.12 -6.11 11.91
C HIS A 48 4.26 -4.91 10.96
N LEU A 49 3.21 -4.59 10.19
CA LEU A 49 3.27 -3.47 9.26
C LEU A 49 3.41 -2.15 10.03
N VAL A 50 4.44 -1.38 9.72
CA VAL A 50 4.70 -0.08 10.33
C VAL A 50 4.33 1.03 9.36
N ILE A 51 3.39 1.89 9.76
CA ILE A 51 2.88 2.98 8.94
C ILE A 51 3.52 4.29 9.39
N CYS A 52 4.36 4.88 8.55
CA CYS A 52 5.02 6.15 8.83
C CYS A 52 4.24 7.31 8.20
N ALA A 53 3.49 8.04 9.01
CA ALA A 53 2.74 9.22 8.59
C ALA A 53 3.54 10.51 8.82
N ALA A 54 3.18 11.59 8.12
CA ALA A 54 3.78 12.91 8.39
C ALA A 54 3.19 13.52 9.65
N ASN A 55 3.99 14.34 10.31
CA ASN A 55 3.50 15.21 11.37
C ASN A 55 2.58 16.29 10.79
N SER A 56 1.59 16.70 11.58
CA SER A 56 0.81 17.91 11.31
C SER A 56 1.75 19.12 11.41
N THR A 57 1.87 19.91 10.35
CA THR A 57 2.74 21.09 10.31
C THR A 57 1.92 22.36 10.19
N THR A 58 2.31 23.45 10.85
CA THR A 58 1.75 24.78 10.59
C THR A 58 2.58 25.48 9.53
N THR A 59 2.02 25.67 8.34
CA THR A 59 2.62 26.51 7.29
C THR A 59 2.20 27.95 7.51
N ARG A 60 3.18 28.86 7.68
CA ARG A 60 2.94 30.29 7.76
C ARG A 60 2.79 30.85 6.36
N THR A 61 1.58 31.24 6.00
CA THR A 61 1.29 31.99 4.77
C THR A 61 1.12 33.43 5.19
N ASP A 62 2.22 34.16 5.45
CA ASP A 62 2.41 35.58 5.84
C ASP A 62 1.26 36.34 6.58
N VAL A 63 0.03 36.22 6.12
CA VAL A 63 -1.25 36.65 6.69
C VAL A 63 -1.77 35.75 7.82
N TYR A 64 -1.57 34.43 7.78
CA TYR A 64 -2.04 33.50 8.83
C TYR A 64 -1.27 32.18 8.86
N ASN A 65 -1.34 31.46 9.99
CA ASN A 65 -0.84 30.10 10.12
C ASN A 65 -1.90 29.11 9.65
N ARG A 66 -1.62 28.38 8.57
CA ARG A 66 -2.46 27.28 8.09
C ARG A 66 -1.96 25.96 8.70
N PRO A 67 -2.73 25.31 9.59
CA PRO A 67 -2.43 23.94 9.98
C PRO A 67 -2.63 23.03 8.77
N ALA A 68 -1.56 22.42 8.29
CA ALA A 68 -1.62 21.33 7.33
C ALA A 68 -1.88 20.04 8.11
N THR A 69 -3.17 19.78 8.38
CA THR A 69 -3.61 18.53 8.98
C THR A 69 -3.46 17.41 7.95
N GLY A 70 -2.92 16.26 8.39
CA GLY A 70 -2.67 15.08 7.57
C GLY A 70 -3.91 14.37 7.01
N ILE A 71 -5.02 15.09 6.73
CA ILE A 71 -6.28 14.54 6.21
C ILE A 71 -6.05 13.73 4.94
N GLY A 72 -5.14 14.17 4.06
CA GLY A 72 -4.76 13.43 2.86
C GLY A 72 -4.11 12.08 3.18
N GLN A 73 -3.31 12.00 4.25
CA GLN A 73 -2.68 10.76 4.70
C GLN A 73 -3.68 9.84 5.37
N VAL A 74 -4.60 10.37 6.19
CA VAL A 74 -5.71 9.59 6.76
C VAL A 74 -6.57 8.98 5.65
N ARG A 75 -6.89 9.76 4.61
CA ARG A 75 -7.60 9.26 3.43
C ARG A 75 -6.78 8.21 2.68
N ALA A 76 -5.48 8.44 2.50
CA ALA A 76 -4.59 7.47 1.85
C ALA A 76 -4.54 6.14 2.63
N ILE A 77 -4.47 6.19 3.97
CA ILE A 77 -4.56 5.00 4.84
C ILE A 77 -5.90 4.30 4.62
N ALA A 78 -7.02 5.03 4.67
CA ALA A 78 -8.34 4.43 4.48
C ALA A 78 -8.46 3.69 3.14
N LEU A 79 -7.92 4.27 2.07
CA LEU A 79 -7.90 3.64 0.74
C LEU A 79 -6.94 2.44 0.68
N ALA A 80 -5.74 2.57 1.25
CA ALA A 80 -4.75 1.50 1.30
C ALA A 80 -5.25 0.31 2.13
N LEU A 81 -5.97 0.57 3.22
CA LEU A 81 -6.52 -0.44 4.12
C LEU A 81 -7.49 -1.38 3.43
N GLN A 82 -8.32 -0.87 2.53
CA GLN A 82 -9.24 -1.72 1.77
C GLN A 82 -8.47 -2.74 0.92
N SER A 83 -7.39 -2.30 0.29
CA SER A 83 -6.52 -3.13 -0.55
C SER A 83 -5.69 -4.12 0.28
N LEU A 84 -5.12 -3.67 1.40
CA LEU A 84 -4.35 -4.50 2.35
C LEU A 84 -5.23 -5.56 3.02
N HIS A 85 -6.44 -5.20 3.43
CA HIS A 85 -7.39 -6.13 4.02
C HIS A 85 -7.82 -7.19 3.00
N SER A 86 -7.99 -6.81 1.73
CA SER A 86 -8.27 -7.78 0.65
C SER A 86 -7.10 -8.75 0.41
N ALA A 87 -5.86 -8.33 0.61
CA ALA A 87 -4.66 -9.17 0.46
C ALA A 87 -4.40 -10.12 1.66
N TYR A 88 -4.53 -9.60 2.88
CA TYR A 88 -4.04 -10.25 4.10
C TYR A 88 -5.13 -10.55 5.14
N HIS A 89 -6.31 -9.94 4.99
CA HIS A 89 -7.51 -10.13 5.80
C HIS A 89 -7.21 -10.21 7.31
N LYS A 90 -7.19 -11.42 7.90
CA LYS A 90 -7.03 -11.65 9.34
C LYS A 90 -5.62 -11.42 9.89
N GLN A 91 -4.62 -11.32 9.02
CA GLN A 91 -3.21 -11.19 9.44
C GLN A 91 -2.76 -9.73 9.55
N LEU A 92 -3.56 -8.78 9.06
CA LEU A 92 -3.18 -7.37 9.01
C LEU A 92 -3.37 -6.72 10.40
N ASP A 93 -2.31 -6.13 10.93
CA ASP A 93 -2.39 -5.21 12.07
C ASP A 93 -1.95 -3.81 11.61
N VAL A 94 -2.71 -2.80 12.01
CA VAL A 94 -2.58 -1.39 11.58
C VAL A 94 -2.32 -0.48 12.78
N ARG A 95 -2.10 -1.05 13.97
CA ARG A 95 -1.90 -0.28 15.19
C ARG A 95 -0.56 0.44 15.24
N ASN A 96 0.43 -0.03 14.49
CA ASN A 96 1.78 0.51 14.47
C ASN A 96 1.88 1.72 13.53
N ILE A 97 1.18 2.80 13.87
CA ILE A 97 1.27 4.08 13.16
C ILE A 97 2.29 4.95 13.89
N LEU A 98 3.41 5.20 13.22
CA LEU A 98 4.47 6.08 13.70
C LEU A 98 4.39 7.44 13.01
N LEU A 99 4.69 8.48 13.77
CA LEU A 99 4.83 9.83 13.27
C LEU A 99 6.24 10.06 12.73
N SER A 100 6.43 10.96 11.76
CA SER A 100 7.71 11.11 11.05
C SER A 100 8.88 11.55 11.94
N THR A 101 8.60 12.08 13.13
CA THR A 101 9.61 12.45 14.13
C THR A 101 9.95 11.34 15.11
N GLU A 102 9.20 10.25 15.15
CA GLU A 102 9.43 9.14 16.07
C GLU A 102 10.61 8.25 15.59
N PRO A 103 11.35 7.63 16.52
CA PRO A 103 12.53 6.85 16.17
C PRO A 103 12.17 5.55 15.45
N LEU A 104 12.41 5.50 14.14
CA LEU A 104 12.13 4.32 13.31
C LEU A 104 13.11 3.14 13.53
N HIS A 105 14.24 3.37 14.19
CA HIS A 105 15.32 2.36 14.30
C HIS A 105 14.88 1.02 14.88
N GLN A 106 13.88 1.02 15.78
CA GLN A 106 13.37 -0.20 16.42
C GLN A 106 12.51 -1.06 15.47
N HIS A 107 12.11 -0.50 14.34
CA HIS A 107 11.12 -1.05 13.40
C HIS A 107 11.68 -1.21 11.98
N ILE A 108 12.99 -1.04 11.80
CA ILE A 108 13.62 -1.03 10.46
C ILE A 108 13.63 -2.39 9.78
N GLU A 109 13.51 -3.48 10.55
CA GLU A 109 13.41 -4.86 10.06
C GLU A 109 11.99 -5.24 9.66
N GLU A 110 11.01 -4.39 9.98
CA GLU A 110 9.60 -4.63 9.68
C GLU A 110 9.20 -4.04 8.32
N ASP A 111 8.08 -4.53 7.76
CA ASP A 111 7.56 -3.97 6.51
C ASP A 111 7.09 -2.53 6.74
N LEU A 112 7.52 -1.61 5.87
CA LEU A 112 7.30 -0.18 6.05
C LEU A 112 6.33 0.38 5.00
N LEU A 113 5.27 1.05 5.46
CA LEU A 113 4.38 1.85 4.62
C LEU A 113 4.59 3.34 4.91
N ILE A 114 5.25 4.05 4.00
CA ILE A 114 5.49 5.49 4.13
C ILE A 114 4.37 6.27 3.45
N LEU A 115 3.84 7.25 4.16
CA LEU A 115 2.77 8.11 3.67
C LEU A 115 3.20 9.57 3.69
N GLY A 116 2.91 10.27 2.60
CA GLY A 116 3.37 11.63 2.37
C GLY A 116 4.61 11.70 1.49
N GLY A 117 5.08 12.92 1.28
CA GLY A 117 6.25 13.20 0.46
C GLY A 117 7.41 13.72 1.29
N PRO A 118 8.56 14.01 0.64
CA PRO A 118 9.76 14.47 1.34
C PRO A 118 9.54 15.79 2.10
N LYS A 119 8.59 16.63 1.64
CA LYS A 119 8.28 17.93 2.28
C LYS A 119 7.72 17.81 3.71
N ASN A 120 6.97 16.75 4.01
CA ASN A 120 6.28 16.61 5.29
C ASN A 120 6.66 15.34 6.06
N ASN A 121 7.34 14.39 5.43
CA ASN A 121 7.78 13.16 6.05
C ASN A 121 9.31 13.00 5.87
N GLN A 122 10.05 13.17 6.97
CA GLN A 122 11.51 13.04 6.99
C GLN A 122 11.98 11.62 6.61
N ILE A 123 11.18 10.60 6.91
CA ILE A 123 11.48 9.21 6.54
C ILE A 123 11.34 9.06 5.02
N ALA A 124 10.30 9.67 4.43
CA ALA A 124 10.13 9.69 2.97
C ALA A 124 11.30 10.41 2.29
N GLU A 125 11.75 11.55 2.82
CA GLU A 125 12.91 12.28 2.30
C GLU A 125 14.18 11.44 2.32
N LYS A 126 14.50 10.81 3.45
CA LYS A 126 15.68 9.94 3.58
C LYS A 126 15.61 8.75 2.64
N LEU A 127 14.45 8.08 2.55
CA LEU A 127 14.26 6.95 1.65
C LEU A 127 14.43 7.38 0.19
N LEU A 128 13.77 8.47 -0.23
CA LEU A 128 13.85 8.95 -1.60
C LEU A 128 15.27 9.42 -1.95
N HIS A 129 16.00 10.00 -1.01
CA HIS A 129 17.41 10.36 -1.19
C HIS A 129 18.29 9.13 -1.39
N LEU A 130 18.12 8.09 -0.57
CA LEU A 130 18.88 6.82 -0.71
C LEU A 130 18.54 6.11 -2.03
N LEU A 131 17.27 6.12 -2.41
CA LEU A 131 16.79 5.52 -3.65
C LEU A 131 16.99 6.43 -4.87
N ASN A 132 17.54 7.64 -4.70
CA ASN A 132 17.61 8.60 -5.79
C ASN A 132 18.41 8.06 -6.98
N GLU A 133 19.43 7.22 -6.77
CA GLU A 133 20.22 6.61 -7.85
C GLU A 133 19.55 5.37 -8.47
N GLU A 134 18.70 4.68 -7.72
CA GLU A 134 18.02 3.44 -8.12
C GLU A 134 16.59 3.66 -8.64
N GLN A 135 16.03 4.86 -8.43
CA GLN A 135 14.65 5.15 -8.81
C GLN A 135 14.48 5.14 -10.33
N PRO A 136 13.52 4.34 -10.85
CA PRO A 136 13.22 4.31 -12.27
C PRO A 136 12.52 5.58 -12.74
N ALA A 137 12.04 6.42 -11.83
CA ALA A 137 11.38 7.67 -12.12
C ALA A 137 11.93 8.80 -11.24
N MET A 138 12.26 9.93 -11.83
CA MET A 138 12.71 11.14 -11.15
C MET A 138 11.64 12.23 -11.31
N GLN A 139 11.26 12.87 -10.22
CA GLN A 139 10.37 14.04 -10.27
C GLN A 139 11.22 15.32 -10.36
N ILE A 140 11.04 16.09 -11.42
CA ILE A 140 11.61 17.43 -11.57
C ILE A 140 10.44 18.42 -11.64
N GLN A 141 10.35 19.30 -10.65
CA GLN A 141 9.23 20.22 -10.46
C GLN A 141 7.87 19.47 -10.39
N THR A 142 7.02 19.61 -11.41
CA THR A 142 5.68 18.99 -11.49
C THR A 142 5.61 17.80 -12.43
N THR A 143 6.74 17.41 -13.06
CA THR A 143 6.79 16.38 -14.09
C THR A 143 7.59 15.17 -13.61
N ILE A 144 7.06 13.98 -13.88
CA ILE A 144 7.72 12.71 -13.58
C ILE A 144 8.42 12.22 -14.85
N TYR A 145 9.73 12.02 -14.78
CA TYR A 145 10.57 11.52 -15.86
C TYR A 145 10.96 10.07 -15.58
N TRP A 146 10.78 9.17 -16.55
CA TRP A 146 11.35 7.83 -16.46
C TRP A 146 12.86 7.90 -16.75
N ARG A 147 13.66 7.39 -15.81
CA ARG A 147 15.11 7.27 -15.97
C ARG A 147 15.39 6.12 -16.93
N ASN A 148 15.71 6.44 -18.17
CA ASN A 148 16.27 5.46 -19.09
C ASN A 148 17.66 5.05 -18.56
N LYS A 149 17.88 3.74 -18.35
CA LYS A 149 19.19 3.16 -17.95
C LYS A 149 20.32 3.44 -18.98
N THR A 150 20.01 4.10 -20.08
CA THR A 150 20.90 4.45 -21.20
C THR A 150 21.18 5.96 -21.26
N ASN A 151 21.69 6.54 -20.18
CA ASN A 151 22.57 7.71 -20.30
C ASN A 151 23.50 7.82 -19.10
N LYS A 152 24.66 7.17 -19.22
CA LYS A 152 25.88 7.73 -18.64
C LYS A 152 26.20 8.99 -19.45
N GLY A 153 25.80 10.15 -18.94
CA GLY A 153 26.25 11.46 -19.39
C GLY A 153 26.52 12.31 -18.14
N PRO A 154 27.68 12.98 -18.04
CA PRO A 154 28.13 13.58 -16.80
C PRO A 154 27.25 14.77 -16.40
N MET A 155 27.28 15.09 -15.10
CA MET A 155 26.80 16.36 -14.55
C MET A 155 27.15 17.53 -15.46
N ASP A 156 26.14 18.28 -15.89
CA ASP A 156 26.33 19.70 -16.16
C ASP A 156 25.87 20.48 -14.92
N ARG A 157 26.86 20.82 -14.08
CA ARG A 157 26.74 21.91 -13.13
C ARG A 157 26.99 23.21 -13.91
N SER A 158 25.95 23.77 -14.51
CA SER A 158 25.91 25.17 -14.94
C SER A 158 24.43 25.57 -15.16
N GLY A 159 23.90 26.71 -14.76
CA GLY A 159 24.55 27.93 -14.29
C GLY A 159 23.78 28.61 -13.15
N SER A 160 24.58 29.16 -12.26
CA SER A 160 24.35 30.43 -11.59
C SER A 160 23.87 31.53 -12.55
N ALA A 161 22.71 32.11 -12.25
CA ALA A 161 22.40 33.54 -12.31
C ALA A 161 21.08 33.78 -11.57
#